data_AF-A0A2D4JTC7-F1
#
_entry.id   AF-A0A2D4JTC7-F1
#
_cell.length_a   1.000
_cell.length_b   1.000
_cell.length_c   1.000
_cell.angle_alpha   90.00
_cell.angle_beta   90.00
_cell.angle_gamma   90.00
#
_symmetry.space_group_name_H-M   'P 1'
#
loop_
_entity.id
_entity.type
_entity.pdbx_description
1 polymer ?
#
loop_
_entity_poly.entity_id
_entity_poly.type
_entity_poly.pdbx_seq_one_letter_code
_entity_poly.pdbx_strand_id
1 'polypeptide(L)'
;VDEYMLPFEEEVGQHPSLEDMQEVVVHKKKRPVLRECWQKHAGMAMLCETIEECWDHDAEARLSAGCVEERIIQMQRLTNIITTEDIVTVVTMVTNVDFPPKESSL
;
A
#
# COMPACT_ATOMS: atom_id res chain seq x y z
N VAL A 1 9.54 11.34 13.94
CA VAL A 1 8.92 10.96 12.65
C VAL A 1 10.03 10.33 11.86
N ASP A 2 9.87 9.07 11.48
CA ASP A 2 10.93 8.36 10.75
C ASP A 2 10.87 8.74 9.27
N GLU A 3 11.93 8.40 8.53
CA GLU A 3 12.00 8.63 7.10
C GLU A 3 11.01 7.74 6.35
N TYR A 4 10.50 8.26 5.23
CA TYR A 4 9.68 7.46 4.31
C TYR A 4 10.52 6.33 3.71
N MET A 5 9.93 5.15 3.57
CA MET A 5 10.57 4.00 2.93
C MET A 5 9.59 3.28 2.00
N LEU A 6 10.13 2.62 0.98
CA LEU A 6 9.40 1.71 0.12
C LEU A 6 9.05 0.40 0.87
N PRO A 7 7.98 -0.31 0.44
CA PRO A 7 7.71 -1.67 0.92
C PRO A 7 8.95 -2.56 0.71
N PHE A 8 9.37 -3.25 1.77
CA PHE A 8 10.52 -4.15 1.78
C PHE A 8 11.91 -3.50 1.60
N GLU A 9 12.02 -2.17 1.62
CA GLU A 9 13.31 -1.48 1.41
C GLU A 9 14.40 -1.91 2.42
N GLU A 10 14.02 -2.20 3.66
CA GLU A 10 14.94 -2.68 4.69
C GLU A 10 15.50 -4.08 4.38
N GLU A 11 14.70 -4.94 3.73
CA GLU A 11 15.10 -6.30 3.39
C GLU A 11 15.91 -6.41 2.10
N VAL A 12 15.55 -5.64 1.06
CA VAL A 12 16.07 -5.83 -0.30
C VAL A 12 16.67 -4.58 -0.94
N GLY A 13 16.65 -3.45 -0.22
CA GLY A 13 17.13 -2.16 -0.72
C GLY A 13 16.22 -1.53 -1.78
N GLN A 14 16.72 -0.47 -2.43
CA GLN A 14 15.94 0.34 -3.38
C GLN A 14 15.85 -0.24 -4.80
N HIS A 15 16.73 -1.19 -5.13
CA HIS A 15 16.82 -1.78 -6.48
C HIS A 15 16.83 -3.32 -6.41
N PRO A 16 15.76 -3.95 -5.93
CA PRO A 16 15.71 -5.40 -5.78
C PRO A 16 15.60 -6.10 -7.13
N SER A 17 16.21 -7.28 -7.24
CA SER A 17 15.94 -8.22 -8.33
C SER A 17 14.61 -8.96 -8.12
N LEU A 18 14.15 -9.69 -9.14
CA LEU A 18 12.96 -10.54 -9.00
C LEU A 18 13.20 -11.65 -7.98
N GLU A 19 14.41 -12.20 -7.96
CA GLU A 19 14.83 -13.28 -7.07
C GLU A 19 14.81 -12.81 -5.61
N ASP A 20 15.29 -11.59 -5.32
CA ASP A 20 15.25 -11.01 -3.97
C ASP A 20 13.81 -10.89 -3.46
N MET A 21 12.90 -10.40 -4.32
CA MET A 21 11.48 -10.25 -3.99
C MET A 21 10.80 -11.60 -3.78
N GLN A 22 11.10 -12.60 -4.62
CA GLN A 22 10.58 -13.96 -4.45
C GLN A 22 11.04 -14.58 -3.13
N GLU A 23 12.32 -14.42 -2.79
CA GLU A 23 12.87 -14.91 -1.52
C GLU A 23 12.14 -14.28 -0.31
N VAL A 24 11.93 -12.97 -0.31
CA VAL A 24 11.30 -12.26 0.82
C VAL A 24 9.78 -12.50 0.89
N VAL A 25 9.07 -12.35 -0.22
CA VAL A 25 7.59 -12.33 -0.23
C VAL A 25 7.00 -13.73 -0.36
N VAL A 26 7.60 -14.61 -1.16
CA VAL A 26 7.06 -15.94 -1.47
C VAL A 26 7.64 -16.99 -0.53
N HIS A 27 8.97 -17.08 -0.44
CA HIS A 27 9.63 -18.12 0.35
C HIS A 27 9.58 -17.81 1.85
N LYS A 28 9.99 -16.61 2.25
CA LYS A 28 9.95 -16.16 3.66
C LYS A 28 8.58 -15.67 4.10
N LYS A 29 7.63 -15.49 3.17
CA LYS A 29 6.27 -15.01 3.43
C LYS A 29 6.22 -13.71 4.23
N LYS A 30 7.24 -12.85 4.09
CA LYS A 30 7.27 -11.55 4.77
C LYS A 30 6.22 -10.60 4.18
N ARG A 31 5.78 -9.65 5.00
CA ARG A 31 4.91 -8.53 4.65
C ARG A 31 5.50 -7.24 5.23
N PRO A 32 5.17 -6.07 4.67
CA PRO A 32 5.61 -4.80 5.24
C PRO A 32 5.15 -4.67 6.69
N VAL A 33 6.05 -4.25 7.57
CA VAL A 33 5.76 -4.13 9.01
C VAL A 33 4.85 -2.94 9.25
N LEU A 34 3.66 -3.21 9.78
CA LEU A 34 2.76 -2.17 10.29
C LEU A 34 3.19 -1.77 11.69
N ARG A 35 3.28 -0.47 11.95
CA ARG A 35 3.75 0.05 13.23
C ARG A 35 2.72 -0.23 14.32
N GLU A 36 3.16 -0.75 15.47
CA GLU A 36 2.27 -1.02 16.61
C GLU A 36 1.49 0.22 17.08
N CYS A 37 2.07 1.41 16.94
CA CYS A 37 1.38 2.65 17.31
C CYS A 37 0.17 2.97 16.42
N TRP A 38 0.11 2.45 15.19
CA TRP A 38 -1.04 2.64 14.29
C TRP A 38 -2.26 1.89 14.77
N GLN A 39 -2.08 0.70 15.35
CA GLN A 39 -3.17 -0.09 15.92
C GLN A 39 -3.81 0.59 17.15
N LYS A 40 -3.14 1.56 17.78
CA LYS A 40 -3.69 2.31 18.92
C LYS A 40 -4.72 3.37 18.51
N HIS A 41 -4.71 3.80 17.25
CA HIS A 41 -5.68 4.78 16.74
C HIS A 41 -6.78 4.05 15.96
N ALA A 42 -8.04 4.20 16.39
CA ALA A 42 -9.17 3.41 15.86
C ALA A 42 -9.30 3.46 14.32
N GLY A 43 -9.11 4.64 13.71
CA GLY A 43 -9.13 4.77 12.25
C GLY A 43 -7.97 4.09 11.54
N MET A 44 -6.79 4.07 12.17
CA MET A 44 -5.60 3.44 11.60
C MET A 44 -5.59 1.94 11.83
N ALA A 45 -6.18 1.45 12.93
CA ALA A 45 -6.38 0.03 13.17
C ALA A 45 -7.23 -0.63 12.05
N MET A 46 -8.34 0.00 11.68
CA MET A 46 -9.17 -0.47 10.56
C MET A 46 -8.43 -0.46 9.21
N LEU A 47 -7.58 0.55 8.99
CA LEU A 47 -6.75 0.61 7.79
C LEU A 47 -5.69 -0.48 7.79
N CYS A 48 -5.04 -0.75 8.94
CA CYS A 48 -4.05 -1.81 9.09
C CYS A 48 -4.65 -3.18 8.76
N GLU A 49 -5.81 -3.49 9.33
CA GLU A 49 -6.56 -4.73 9.06
C GLU A 49 -6.90 -4.85 7.57
N THR A 50 -7.41 -3.77 6.97
CA THR A 50 -7.73 -3.73 5.52
C THR A 50 -6.49 -3.99 4.65
N ILE A 51 -5.35 -3.39 4.99
CA ILE A 51 -4.08 -3.62 4.29
C ILE A 51 -3.65 -5.09 4.42
N GLU A 52 -3.79 -5.68 5.61
CA GLU A 52 -3.39 -7.07 5.87
C GLU A 52 -4.19 -8.06 5.03
N GLU A 53 -5.49 -7.84 4.87
CA GLU A 53 -6.36 -8.65 4.02
C GLU A 53 -6.07 -8.46 2.51
N CYS A 54 -5.50 -7.32 2.10
CA CYS A 54 -5.16 -7.06 0.70
C CYS A 54 -3.95 -7.89 0.22
N TRP A 55 -3.05 -8.27 1.12
CA TRP A 55 -1.85 -9.04 0.79
C TRP A 55 -1.89 -10.47 1.32
N ASP A 56 -3.10 -11.02 1.48
CA ASP A 56 -3.30 -12.40 1.92
C ASP A 56 -2.52 -13.38 1.02
N HIS A 57 -2.05 -14.46 1.65
CA HIS A 57 -1.37 -15.53 0.93
C HIS A 57 -2.30 -16.21 -0.06
N ASP A 58 -3.56 -16.42 0.32
CA ASP A 58 -4.60 -16.91 -0.57
C ASP A 58 -5.14 -15.76 -1.43
N ALA A 59 -5.03 -15.90 -2.75
CA ALA A 59 -5.48 -14.88 -3.68
C ALA A 59 -7.00 -14.68 -3.64
N GLU A 60 -7.77 -15.74 -3.37
CA GLU A 60 -9.24 -15.68 -3.33
C GLU A 60 -9.75 -15.05 -2.02
N ALA A 61 -8.91 -15.00 -0.98
CA ALA A 61 -9.23 -14.32 0.27
C ALA A 61 -8.96 -12.81 0.21
N ARG A 62 -8.25 -12.32 -0.81
CA ARG A 62 -7.91 -10.90 -0.92
C ARG A 62 -9.14 -10.06 -1.20
N LEU A 63 -9.16 -8.88 -0.59
CA LEU A 63 -10.20 -7.89 -0.84
C LEU A 63 -10.23 -7.44 -2.30
N SER A 64 -11.44 -7.31 -2.83
CA SER A 64 -11.66 -6.62 -4.09
C SER A 64 -11.51 -5.10 -3.89
N ALA A 65 -11.22 -4.39 -4.99
CA ALA A 65 -11.11 -2.92 -4.94
C ALA A 65 -12.39 -2.25 -4.40
N GLY A 66 -13.57 -2.74 -4.79
CA GLY A 66 -14.85 -2.22 -4.27
C GLY A 66 -15.03 -2.48 -2.77
N CYS A 67 -14.56 -3.64 -2.27
CA CYS A 67 -14.60 -3.90 -0.84
C CYS A 67 -13.67 -2.96 -0.04
N VAL A 68 -12.47 -2.68 -0.56
CA VAL A 68 -11.55 -1.71 0.04
C VAL A 68 -12.16 -0.30 0.04
N GLU A 69 -12.77 0.12 -1.06
CA GLU A 69 -13.46 1.42 -1.16
C GLU A 69 -14.57 1.56 -0.11
N GLU A 70 -15.44 0.56 0.02
CA GLU A 70 -16.52 0.56 1.02
C GLU A 70 -15.98 0.67 2.45
N ARG A 71 -14.88 -0.03 2.76
CA ARG A 71 -14.20 0.07 4.07
C ARG A 71 -13.63 1.46 4.29
N ILE A 72 -13.01 2.08 3.29
CA ILE A 72 -12.48 3.45 3.40
C ILE A 72 -13.61 4.46 3.66
N ILE A 73 -14.73 4.36 2.94
CA ILE A 73 -15.90 5.20 3.16
C ILE A 73 -16.46 5.02 4.58
N GLN A 74 -16.50 3.78 5.06
CA GLN A 74 -16.92 3.48 6.44
C GLN A 74 -15.96 4.11 7.46
N MET A 75 -14.64 4.00 7.26
CA MET A 75 -13.64 4.62 8.13
C MET A 75 -13.78 6.14 8.20
N GLN A 76 -14.03 6.82 7.08
CA GLN A 76 -14.27 8.27 7.04
C GLN A 76 -15.48 8.68 7.89
N ARG A 77 -16.58 7.92 7.78
CA ARG A 77 -17.80 8.17 8.56
C ARG A 77 -17.59 7.99 10.07
N LEU A 78 -16.77 7.00 10.46
CA LEU A 78 -16.52 6.67 11.86
C LEU A 78 -15.51 7.61 12.53
N THR A 79 -14.59 8.20 11.76
CA THR A 79 -13.49 9.01 12.29
C THR A 79 -13.75 10.52 12.24
N ASN A 80 -14.79 11.00 11.54
CA ASN A 80 -14.98 12.43 11.24
C ASN A 80 -13.72 13.09 10.63
N ILE A 81 -12.87 12.31 9.94
CA ILE A 81 -11.63 12.78 9.30
C ILE A 81 -11.82 12.74 7.78
N ILE A 82 -11.88 13.94 7.21
CA ILE A 82 -11.52 14.35 5.84
C ILE A 82 -12.34 13.77 4.67
N THR A 83 -12.89 14.69 3.87
CA THR A 83 -13.69 14.49 2.67
C THR A 83 -12.94 13.75 1.56
N THR A 84 -13.68 12.97 0.77
CA THR A 84 -13.24 12.16 -0.39
C THR A 84 -12.34 12.87 -1.42
N GLU A 85 -12.29 14.20 -1.42
CA GLU A 85 -11.48 15.02 -2.32
C GLU A 85 -9.96 14.84 -2.10
N ASP A 86 -9.51 14.53 -0.88
CA ASP A 86 -8.06 14.52 -0.56
C ASP A 86 -7.34 13.20 -0.88
N ILE A 87 -8.06 12.07 -1.00
CA ILE A 87 -7.46 10.76 -1.28
C ILE A 87 -7.12 10.58 -2.77
N VAL A 88 -7.95 11.13 -3.66
CA VAL A 88 -7.75 11.05 -5.11
C VAL A 88 -6.49 11.81 -5.53
N THR A 89 -6.18 12.93 -4.86
CA THR A 89 -4.97 13.72 -5.15
C THR A 89 -3.69 12.94 -4.86
N VAL A 90 -3.64 12.19 -3.74
CA VAL A 90 -2.42 11.45 -3.36
C VAL A 90 -2.16 10.30 -4.32
N VAL A 91 -3.18 9.53 -4.70
CA VAL A 91 -3.02 8.40 -5.65
C VAL A 91 -2.53 8.88 -7.01
N THR A 92 -3.02 10.04 -7.48
CA THR A 92 -2.63 10.59 -8.79
C THR A 92 -1.18 11.13 -8.78
N MET A 93 -0.64 11.54 -7.62
CA MET A 93 0.74 12.03 -7.52
C MET A 93 1.79 10.91 -7.60
N VAL A 94 1.45 9.66 -7.25
CA VAL A 94 2.41 8.53 -7.23
C VAL A 94 2.57 7.86 -8.60
N THR A 95 1.65 8.10 -9.55
CA THR A 95 1.70 7.48 -10.89
C THR A 95 2.21 8.39 -12.02
N ASN A 96 2.51 9.67 -11.76
CA ASN A 96 3.07 10.56 -12.78
C ASN A 96 4.60 10.43 -12.86
N VAL A 97 5.08 9.25 -13.28
CA VAL A 97 6.40 9.18 -13.93
C VAL A 97 6.19 9.67 -15.35
N ASP A 98 6.42 10.97 -15.55
CA ASP A 98 6.46 11.61 -16.86
C ASP A 98 7.62 10.98 -17.65
N PHE A 99 7.32 9.95 -18.43
CA PHE A 99 8.28 9.39 -19.38
C PHE A 99 8.36 10.36 -20.57
N PRO A 100 9.54 10.90 -20.91
CA PRO A 100 9.68 11.73 -22.08
C PRO A 100 9.28 10.94 -23.34
N PRO A 101 8.61 11.58 -24.32
CA PRO A 101 8.21 10.89 -25.54
C PRO A 101 9.47 10.37 -26.22
N LYS A 102 9.55 9.05 -26.41
CA LYS A 102 10.58 8.45 -27.26
C LYS A 102 10.28 8.89 -28.68
N GLU A 103 11.07 9.82 -29.22
CA GLU A 103 11.14 10.01 -30.66
C GLU A 103 11.59 8.69 -31.28
N SER A 104 10.67 8.02 -31.99
CA SER A 104 11.00 6.95 -32.90
C SER A 104 11.86 7.52 -34.01
N SER A 105 13.16 7.26 -33.96
CA SER A 105 14.04 7.36 -35.11
C SER A 105 14.27 5.98 -35.71
N LEU A 106 14.09 5.92 -37.02
CA LEU A 106 14.23 4.82 -38.00
C LEU A 106 12.95 4.04 -38.31
#